data_AF-A0A9E3I3P0-F1
#
_entry.id   AF-A0A9E3I3P0-F1
#
_cell.length_a   1.000
_cell.length_b   1.000
_cell.length_c   1.000
_cell.angle_alpha   90.00
_cell.angle_beta   90.00
_cell.angle_gamma   90.00
#
_symmetry.space_group_name_H-M   'P 1'
#
loop_
_entity.id
_entity.type
_entity.pdbx_description
1 polymer ?
#
loop_
_entity_poly.entity_id
_entity_poly.type
_entity_poly.pdbx_seq_one_letter_code
_entity_poly.pdbx_strand_id
1 'polypeptide(L)'
;MAKCNMTGKIRLVRFGAEHKNIVCQRPTPAMELRHFKNVTGNVMQDALNVWADLWKELEGQVVSGVMVMPEVENGFKPSCGWPEFLEKMWLLRHYLDFAGRFSQ
;
A
#
# COMPACT_ATOMS: atom_id res chain seq x y z
N MET A 1 1.26 -39.51 -20.70
CA MET A 1 1.26 -38.50 -19.63
C MET A 1 -0.06 -37.74 -19.67
N ALA A 2 -0.99 -38.07 -18.79
CA ALA A 2 -2.33 -37.46 -18.78
C ALA A 2 -2.27 -36.11 -18.04
N LYS A 3 -2.70 -35.04 -18.71
CA LYS A 3 -2.85 -33.70 -18.12
C LYS A 3 -4.04 -33.73 -17.16
N CYS A 4 -3.79 -33.60 -15.86
CA CYS A 4 -4.84 -33.43 -14.86
C CYS A 4 -5.40 -32.01 -14.94
N ASN A 5 -6.62 -31.88 -15.45
CA ASN A 5 -7.33 -30.60 -15.55
C ASN A 5 -8.14 -30.41 -14.26
N MET A 6 -7.59 -29.67 -13.29
CA MET A 6 -8.27 -29.43 -12.01
C MET A 6 -9.31 -28.31 -12.12
N THR A 7 -10.46 -28.62 -12.71
CA THR A 7 -11.65 -27.75 -12.65
C THR A 7 -12.47 -28.08 -11.41
N GLY A 8 -11.96 -27.72 -10.23
CA GLY A 8 -12.67 -27.90 -8.96
C GLY A 8 -13.82 -26.90 -8.82
N LYS A 9 -15.07 -27.32 -9.04
CA LYS A 9 -16.26 -26.55 -8.65
C LYS A 9 -16.45 -26.70 -7.14
N ILE A 10 -16.12 -25.65 -6.38
CA ILE A 10 -16.45 -25.57 -4.95
C ILE A 10 -17.92 -25.13 -4.84
N ARG A 11 -18.75 -25.96 -4.20
CA ARG A 11 -20.18 -25.70 -3.99
C ARG A 11 -20.40 -25.15 -2.59
N LEU A 12 -20.56 -23.83 -2.47
CA LEU A 12 -20.92 -23.21 -1.19
C LEU A 12 -22.44 -23.30 -1.02
N VAL A 13 -22.90 -24.14 -0.11
CA VAL A 13 -24.33 -24.28 0.22
C VAL A 13 -24.65 -23.29 1.34
N ARG A 14 -25.35 -22.20 1.01
CA ARG A 14 -25.91 -21.29 2.02
C ARG A 14 -27.33 -21.76 2.34
N PHE A 15 -27.57 -22.13 3.60
CA PHE A 15 -28.90 -22.53 4.07
C PHE A 15 -29.79 -21.29 4.23
N GLY A 16 -30.94 -21.27 3.53
CA GLY A 16 -32.04 -20.34 3.77
C GLY A 16 -32.06 -19.07 2.92
N ALA A 17 -32.38 -19.19 1.62
CA ALA A 17 -33.14 -18.24 0.79
C ALA A 17 -33.00 -18.64 -0.68
N GLU A 18 -34.13 -18.84 -1.37
CA GLU A 18 -34.33 -18.84 -2.83
C GLU A 18 -33.09 -19.17 -3.70
N HIS A 19 -33.08 -20.38 -4.27
CA HIS A 19 -32.02 -20.95 -5.10
C HIS A 19 -31.72 -20.14 -6.39
N LYS A 20 -31.05 -18.99 -6.27
CA LYS A 20 -30.19 -18.51 -7.35
C LYS A 20 -28.85 -19.21 -7.19
N ASN A 21 -28.52 -20.10 -8.13
CA ASN A 21 -27.20 -20.71 -8.20
C ASN A 21 -26.15 -19.60 -8.36
N ILE A 22 -25.57 -19.11 -7.26
CA ILE A 22 -24.44 -18.21 -7.30
C ILE A 22 -23.24 -19.08 -7.64
N VAL A 23 -22.98 -19.24 -8.94
CA VAL A 23 -21.75 -19.86 -9.43
C VAL A 23 -20.64 -18.85 -9.15
N CYS A 24 -19.86 -19.05 -8.09
CA CYS A 24 -18.58 -18.35 -7.93
C CYS A 24 -17.66 -18.81 -9.05
N GLN A 25 -17.61 -18.03 -10.12
CA GLN A 25 -16.65 -18.23 -11.20
C GLN A 25 -15.31 -17.66 -10.75
N ARG A 26 -14.24 -18.46 -10.88
CA ARG A 26 -12.88 -17.94 -10.70
C ARG A 26 -12.68 -16.79 -11.70
N PRO A 27 -12.16 -15.62 -11.27
CA PRO A 27 -11.90 -14.54 -12.19
C PRO A 27 -10.90 -15.02 -13.26
N THR A 28 -11.06 -14.53 -14.49
CA THR A 28 -10.08 -14.82 -15.53
C THR A 28 -8.73 -14.19 -15.15
N PRO A 29 -7.58 -14.70 -15.64
CA PRO A 29 -6.28 -14.09 -15.36
C PRO A 29 -6.23 -12.59 -15.68
N ALA A 30 -6.95 -12.14 -16.72
CA ALA A 30 -7.08 -10.72 -17.06
C ALA A 30 -7.87 -9.92 -16.00
N MET A 31 -8.94 -10.51 -15.45
CA MET A 31 -9.68 -9.91 -14.33
C MET A 31 -8.86 -9.90 -13.04
N GLU A 32 -8.16 -11.00 -12.72
CA GLU A 32 -7.25 -11.08 -11.57
C GLU A 32 -6.17 -9.99 -11.67
N LEU A 33 -5.55 -9.81 -12.84
CA LEU A 33 -4.56 -8.76 -13.07
C LEU A 33 -5.16 -7.35 -12.93
N ARG A 34 -6.36 -7.12 -13.46
CA ARG A 34 -7.05 -5.83 -13.31
C ARG A 34 -7.35 -5.53 -11.83
N HIS A 35 -7.84 -6.52 -11.09
CA HIS A 35 -8.09 -6.37 -9.66
C HIS A 35 -6.80 -6.09 -8.89
N PHE A 36 -5.73 -6.82 -9.19
CA PHE A 36 -4.42 -6.57 -8.62
C PHE A 36 -3.95 -5.14 -8.88
N LYS A 37 -3.97 -4.67 -10.14
CA LYS A 37 -3.58 -3.29 -10.47
C LYS A 37 -4.40 -2.26 -9.71
N ASN A 38 -5.73 -2.43 -9.66
CA ASN A 38 -6.61 -1.50 -8.95
C ASN A 38 -6.30 -1.46 -7.44
N VAL A 39 -6.17 -2.62 -6.80
CA VAL A 39 -5.89 -2.71 -5.36
C VAL A 39 -4.52 -2.13 -5.06
N THR A 40 -3.50 -2.53 -5.81
CA THR A 40 -2.14 -2.00 -5.66
C THR A 40 -2.13 -0.49 -5.83
N GLY A 41 -2.82 0.05 -6.84
CA GLY A 41 -2.87 1.49 -7.09
C GLY A 41 -3.50 2.27 -5.93
N ASN A 42 -4.64 1.78 -5.41
CA ASN A 42 -5.28 2.41 -4.26
C ASN A 42 -4.39 2.34 -3.01
N VAL A 43 -3.82 1.18 -2.68
CA VAL A 43 -2.97 1.01 -1.51
C VAL A 43 -1.71 1.88 -1.60
N MET A 44 -1.09 1.97 -2.78
CA MET A 44 0.10 2.81 -2.98
C MET A 44 -0.24 4.30 -2.89
N GLN A 45 -1.39 4.72 -3.42
CA GLN A 45 -1.85 6.10 -3.30
C GLN A 45 -2.14 6.47 -1.83
N ASP A 46 -2.80 5.59 -1.08
CA ASP A 46 -3.07 5.79 0.34
C ASP A 46 -1.76 5.87 1.14
N ALA A 47 -0.79 5.02 0.84
CA ALA A 47 0.52 5.07 1.46
C ALA A 47 1.27 6.39 1.18
N LEU A 48 1.19 6.90 -0.05
CA LEU A 48 1.77 8.21 -0.40
C LEU A 48 1.05 9.37 0.32
N ASN A 49 -0.27 9.28 0.49
CA ASN A 49 -1.03 10.27 1.25
C ASN A 49 -0.59 10.28 2.72
N VAL A 50 -0.50 9.11 3.36
CA VAL A 50 0.00 8.99 4.74
C VAL A 50 1.43 9.52 4.86
N TRP A 51 2.31 9.20 3.89
CA TRP A 51 3.65 9.76 3.85
C TRP A 51 3.63 11.29 3.78
N ALA A 52 2.77 11.87 2.96
CA ALA A 52 2.67 13.32 2.80
C ALA A 52 2.17 14.01 4.08
N ASP A 53 1.22 13.39 4.78
CA ASP A 53 0.74 13.88 6.08
C ASP A 53 1.88 13.88 7.12
N LEU A 54 2.64 12.79 7.22
CA LEU A 54 3.82 12.71 8.10
C LEU A 54 4.89 13.75 7.71
N TRP A 55 5.14 13.93 6.42
CA TRP A 55 6.11 14.92 5.94
C TRP A 55 5.69 16.35 6.29
N LYS A 56 4.40 16.66 6.19
CA LYS A 56 3.85 17.98 6.52
C LYS A 56 4.01 18.30 8.01
N GLU A 57 3.84 17.31 8.90
CA GLU A 57 4.11 17.48 10.33
C GLU A 57 5.59 17.79 10.61
N LEU A 58 6.50 17.22 9.81
CA LEU A 58 7.95 17.41 9.95
C LEU A 58 8.45 18.73 9.35
N GLU A 59 7.92 19.15 8.20
CA GLU A 59 8.36 20.34 7.46
C GLU A 59 8.21 21.63 8.30
N GLY A 60 7.19 21.69 9.18
CA GLY A 60 6.97 22.83 10.08
C GLY A 60 7.85 22.86 11.34
N GLN A 61 8.51 21.75 11.72
CA GLN A 61 9.26 21.64 12.98
C GLN A 61 10.77 21.48 12.79
N VAL A 62 11.20 20.89 11.67
CA VAL A 62 12.58 20.43 11.47
C VAL A 62 13.25 21.15 10.29
N VAL A 63 12.47 21.74 9.38
CA VAL A 63 12.96 22.20 8.08
C VAL A 63 12.92 23.74 7.99
N SER A 64 13.78 24.40 8.76
CA SER A 64 14.39 25.66 8.32
C SER A 64 15.86 25.38 8.06
N GLY A 65 16.20 25.07 6.81
CA GLY A 65 17.58 24.95 6.32
C GLY A 65 18.54 24.22 7.27
N VAL A 66 18.38 22.89 7.42
CA VAL A 66 19.31 22.02 8.18
C VAL A 66 19.37 22.30 9.71
N MET A 67 18.73 23.35 10.21
CA MET A 67 18.66 23.67 11.64
C MET A 67 17.36 23.14 12.25
N VAL A 68 17.49 22.09 13.05
CA VAL A 68 16.47 21.63 13.98
C VAL A 68 16.23 22.76 14.98
N MET A 69 15.00 23.23 15.11
CA MET A 69 14.69 24.23 16.12
C MET A 69 14.94 23.63 17.53
N PRO A 70 15.56 24.37 18.46
CA PRO A 70 15.87 23.86 19.80
C PRO A 70 14.61 23.43 20.59
N GLU A 71 13.43 23.90 20.17
CA GLU A 71 12.13 23.55 20.74
C GLU A 71 11.74 22.08 20.54
N VAL A 72 12.36 21.38 19.57
CA VAL A 72 12.12 19.95 19.29
C VAL A 72 12.90 19.03 20.26
N GLU A 73 13.82 19.57 21.06
CA GLU A 73 14.61 18.77 22.02
C GLU A 73 13.77 18.19 23.17
N ASN A 74 12.55 18.68 23.40
CA ASN A 74 11.61 18.15 24.38
C ASN A 74 10.65 17.08 23.83
N GLY A 75 10.88 16.56 22.62
CA GLY A 75 9.97 15.64 21.94
C GLY A 75 10.65 14.46 21.22
N PHE A 76 10.19 14.17 20.00
CA PHE A 76 10.71 13.08 19.20
C PHE A 76 12.14 13.38 18.73
N LYS A 77 13.08 12.53 19.13
CA LYS A 77 14.47 12.56 18.65
C LYS A 77 14.79 11.23 17.99
N PRO A 78 14.99 11.19 16.66
CA PRO A 78 15.38 9.96 15.99
C PRO A 78 16.75 9.52 16.48
N SER A 79 16.90 8.22 16.79
CA SER A 79 18.17 7.65 17.28
C SER A 79 19.31 7.76 16.26
N CYS A 80 18.98 7.77 14.97
CA CYS A 80 19.91 7.97 13.85
C CYS A 80 20.22 9.45 13.54
N GLY A 81 19.63 10.39 14.29
CA GLY A 81 19.72 11.81 14.00
C GLY A 81 18.83 12.26 12.83
N TRP A 82 18.62 13.57 12.77
CA TRP A 82 17.69 14.19 11.82
C TRP A 82 18.10 14.04 10.34
N PRO A 83 19.38 14.25 9.95
CA PRO A 83 19.78 14.10 8.55
C PRO A 83 19.48 12.70 8.00
N GLU A 84 19.88 11.65 8.71
CA GLU A 84 19.65 10.26 8.29
C GLU A 84 18.17 9.91 8.28
N PHE A 85 17.41 10.42 9.26
CA PHE A 85 15.96 10.22 9.30
C PHE A 85 15.26 10.85 8.08
N LEU A 86 15.60 12.09 7.74
CA LEU A 86 15.02 12.78 6.59
C LEU A 86 15.39 12.09 5.27
N GLU A 87 16.64 11.62 5.14
CA GLU A 87 17.04 10.81 3.98
C GLU A 87 16.20 9.54 3.85
N LYS A 88 15.96 8.82 4.95
CA LYS A 88 15.08 7.64 4.96
C LYS A 88 13.65 7.99 4.57
N MET A 89 13.13 9.14 5.00
CA MET A 89 11.80 9.62 4.59
C MET A 89 11.74 9.89 3.08
N TRP A 90 12.77 10.50 2.50
CA TRP A 90 12.88 10.68 1.05
C TRP A 90 12.95 9.35 0.29
N LEU A 91 13.77 8.41 0.77
CA LEU A 91 13.86 7.07 0.18
C LEU A 91 12.54 6.31 0.26
N LEU A 92 11.81 6.42 1.37
CA LEU A 92 10.51 5.81 1.54
C LEU A 92 9.53 6.30 0.47
N ARG A 93 9.43 7.63 0.27
CA ARG A 93 8.61 8.19 -0.81
C ARG A 93 9.01 7.61 -2.17
N HIS A 94 10.31 7.58 -2.46
CA HIS A 94 10.81 7.05 -3.73
C HIS A 94 10.41 5.60 -3.95
N TYR A 95 10.47 4.76 -2.91
CA TYR A 95 10.04 3.37 -2.99
C TYR A 95 8.53 3.21 -3.20
N LEU A 96 7.72 4.05 -2.54
CA LEU A 96 6.26 4.06 -2.73
C LEU A 96 5.90 4.48 -4.16
N ASP A 97 6.52 5.55 -4.67
CA ASP A 97 6.35 6.01 -6.06
C ASP A 97 6.74 4.93 -7.07
N PHE A 98 7.87 4.24 -6.82
CA PHE A 98 8.32 3.15 -7.67
C PHE A 98 7.35 1.96 -7.63
N ALA A 99 6.91 1.54 -6.45
CA ALA A 99 5.96 0.44 -6.28
C ALA A 99 4.59 0.75 -6.93
N GLY A 100 4.15 2.01 -6.91
CA GLY A 100 2.94 2.47 -7.61
C GLY A 100 2.96 2.21 -9.12
N ARG A 101 4.14 2.04 -9.74
CA ARG A 101 4.23 1.70 -11.17
C ARG A 101 3.72 0.30 -11.50
N PHE A 102 3.67 -0.62 -10.53
CA PHE A 102 3.12 -1.96 -10.75
C PHE A 102 1.59 -1.96 -10.94
N SER A 103 0.92 -0.86 -10.56
CA SER A 103 -0.51 -0.68 -10.81
C SER A 103 -0.87 0.03 -12.11
N GLN A 104 0.13 0.53 -12.86
CA GLN A 104 -0.06 1.17 -14.16
C GLN A 104 -0.28 0.12 -15.26
#